data_AF-A0A0Q7M9M9-F1
#
_entry.id   AF-A0A0Q7M9M9-F1
#
_cell.length_a   1.000
_cell.length_b   1.000
_cell.length_c   1.000
_cell.angle_alpha   90.00
_cell.angle_beta   90.00
_cell.angle_gamma   90.00
#
_symmetry.space_group_name_H-M   'P 1'
#
loop_
_entity.id
_entity.type
_entity.pdbx_description
1 polymer ?
#
loop_
_entity_poly.entity_id
_entity_poly.type
_entity_poly.pdbx_seq_one_letter_code
_entity_poly.pdbx_strand_id
1 'polypeptide(L)'
;MVVALLPELPGEVTLTRATFVEFENAARETRVGTLGGREDRHFKRASVGYQRLRADDTEHNATETPYGAVTELHTDGAGAVAVRLFVPDGADPTVLVLSDELLAETIAWSLQYLAVHAHERAYADGMAEVRVSVRPAVHVGSTVIGNWRAGNPAVAGRRLSSPPTVSTFAQIGDLAEGGVGMVAAAARLHHALGHAYGYPELPQLTLDGGLVWAFWQGARRAALKDWAQEHRVPIVDEG
;
A
#
# COMPACT_ATOMS: atom_id res chain seq x y z
N MET A 1 3.67 3.40 -6.98
CA MET A 1 3.19 2.01 -6.83
C MET A 1 1.68 2.03 -6.94
N VAL A 2 1.08 1.02 -7.56
CA VAL A 2 -0.37 0.86 -7.64
C VAL A 2 -0.72 -0.48 -7.02
N VAL A 3 -1.68 -0.47 -6.09
CA VAL A 3 -2.28 -1.67 -5.51
C VAL A 3 -3.74 -1.69 -5.92
N ALA A 4 -4.24 -2.84 -6.35
CA ALA A 4 -5.64 -3.03 -6.72
C ALA A 4 -6.20 -4.27 -6.02
N LEU A 5 -7.50 -4.22 -5.71
CA LEU A 5 -8.27 -5.30 -5.11
C LEU A 5 -9.52 -5.53 -5.97
N LEU A 6 -9.75 -6.78 -6.36
CA LEU A 6 -10.90 -7.21 -7.14
C LEU A 6 -11.61 -8.35 -6.39
N PRO A 7 -12.80 -8.12 -5.80
CA PRO A 7 -13.58 -9.15 -5.14
C PRO A 7 -14.03 -10.25 -6.12
N GLU A 8 -14.03 -11.51 -5.66
CA GLU A 8 -14.68 -12.61 -6.37
C GLU A 8 -16.21 -12.52 -6.24
N LEU A 9 -16.70 -12.15 -5.06
CA LEU A 9 -18.12 -11.89 -4.80
C LEU A 9 -18.33 -10.38 -4.66
N PRO A 10 -18.74 -9.69 -5.74
CA PRO A 10 -18.94 -8.25 -5.70
C PRO A 10 -20.12 -7.88 -4.80
N GLY A 11 -19.96 -6.76 -4.11
CA GLY A 11 -21.00 -6.16 -3.30
C GLY A 11 -21.76 -5.05 -4.05
N GLU A 12 -22.43 -4.18 -3.31
CA GLU A 12 -23.08 -3.00 -3.87
C GLU A 12 -23.16 -1.84 -2.87
N VAL A 13 -22.59 -0.68 -3.26
CA VAL A 13 -22.75 0.61 -2.58
C VAL A 13 -23.69 1.49 -3.39
N THR A 14 -24.76 1.98 -2.75
CA THR A 14 -25.55 3.07 -3.34
C THR A 14 -24.83 4.40 -3.11
N LEU A 15 -24.45 5.08 -4.19
CA LEU A 15 -23.83 6.41 -4.11
C LEU A 15 -24.87 7.49 -3.80
N THR A 16 -24.95 7.87 -2.53
CA THR A 16 -25.78 8.98 -2.06
C THR A 16 -24.92 10.14 -1.58
N ARG A 17 -25.55 11.31 -1.33
CA ARG A 17 -24.87 12.43 -0.68
C ARG A 17 -24.33 12.06 0.70
N ALA A 18 -25.06 11.24 1.46
CA ALA A 18 -24.63 10.81 2.80
C ALA A 18 -23.36 9.95 2.71
N THR A 19 -23.38 8.91 1.86
CA THR A 19 -22.23 8.04 1.59
C THR A 19 -21.01 8.84 1.14
N PHE A 20 -21.21 9.86 0.30
CA PHE A 20 -20.11 10.71 -0.14
C PHE A 20 -19.51 11.56 0.99
N VAL A 21 -20.33 12.14 1.87
CA VAL A 21 -19.85 12.93 3.01
C VAL A 21 -19.08 12.05 4.00
N GLU A 22 -19.57 10.83 4.28
CA GLU A 22 -18.86 9.86 5.12
C GLU A 22 -17.50 9.49 4.52
N PHE A 23 -17.47 9.23 3.21
CA PHE A 23 -16.22 8.97 2.50
C PHE A 23 -15.26 10.17 2.53
N GLU A 24 -15.75 11.39 2.30
CA GLU A 24 -14.92 12.58 2.31
C GLU A 24 -14.27 12.80 3.69
N ASN A 25 -15.02 12.63 4.77
CA ASN A 25 -14.49 12.75 6.13
C ASN A 25 -13.44 11.67 6.42
N ALA A 26 -13.75 10.41 6.10
CA ALA A 26 -12.80 9.29 6.29
C ALA A 26 -11.51 9.49 5.47
N ALA A 27 -11.62 10.00 4.24
CA ALA A 27 -10.46 10.26 3.38
C ALA A 27 -9.52 11.31 3.98
N ARG A 28 -10.06 12.37 4.59
CA ARG A 28 -9.27 13.42 5.26
C ARG A 28 -8.53 12.91 6.50
N GLU A 29 -9.11 11.96 7.22
CA GLU A 29 -8.51 11.34 8.40
C GLU A 29 -7.49 10.26 8.05
N THR A 30 -7.60 9.66 6.85
CA THR A 30 -6.72 8.59 6.39
C THR A 30 -5.30 9.12 6.15
N ARG A 31 -4.33 8.60 6.91
CA ARG A 31 -2.89 8.75 6.62
C ARG A 31 -2.48 7.77 5.54
N VAL A 32 -1.95 8.27 4.44
CA VAL A 32 -1.69 7.51 3.22
C VAL A 32 -0.34 6.80 3.27
N GLY A 33 -0.34 5.52 2.93
CA GLY A 33 0.87 4.72 2.69
C GLY A 33 1.67 4.34 3.94
N THR A 34 1.11 4.53 5.14
CA THR A 34 1.79 4.22 6.41
C THR A 34 0.88 3.45 7.36
N LEU A 35 1.47 2.52 8.11
CA LEU A 35 0.83 1.82 9.22
C LEU A 35 1.26 2.51 10.53
N GLY A 36 0.31 3.00 11.33
CA GLY A 36 0.61 3.71 12.58
C GLY A 36 1.01 5.19 12.42
N GLY A 37 1.07 5.71 11.18
CA GLY A 37 0.83 7.13 10.89
C GLY A 37 1.85 8.14 11.40
N ARG A 38 3.04 8.19 10.82
CA ARG A 38 4.02 9.29 11.06
C ARG A 38 4.21 10.24 9.88
N GLU A 39 3.65 9.92 8.72
CA GLU A 39 3.66 10.85 7.58
C GLU A 39 2.35 11.64 7.54
N ASP A 40 2.45 12.96 7.39
CA ASP A 40 1.31 13.88 7.26
C ASP A 40 0.68 13.85 5.85
N ARG A 41 0.79 12.72 5.14
CA ARG A 41 0.17 12.55 3.83
C ARG A 41 -1.27 12.11 4.02
N HIS A 42 -2.21 12.99 3.70
CA HIS A 42 -3.64 12.72 3.75
C HIS A 42 -4.26 12.88 2.36
N PHE A 43 -5.40 12.25 2.13
CA PHE A 43 -6.25 12.69 1.02
C PHE A 43 -6.85 14.05 1.37
N LYS A 44 -6.77 15.00 0.45
CA LYS A 44 -7.23 16.37 0.67
C LYS A 44 -8.51 16.68 -0.07
N ARG A 45 -8.80 15.89 -1.10
CA ARG A 45 -9.97 16.06 -1.96
C ARG A 45 -10.64 14.71 -2.16
N ALA A 46 -11.97 14.73 -2.06
CA ALA A 46 -12.84 13.63 -2.45
C ALA A 46 -13.74 14.07 -3.62
N SER A 47 -14.13 13.11 -4.46
CA SER A 47 -15.06 13.33 -5.57
C SER A 47 -15.82 12.04 -5.89
N VAL A 48 -16.91 12.18 -6.66
CA VAL A 48 -17.71 11.06 -7.16
C VAL A 48 -17.51 10.96 -8.67
N GLY A 49 -17.20 9.77 -9.15
CA GLY A 49 -17.23 9.40 -10.56
C GLY A 49 -18.37 8.44 -10.87
N TYR A 50 -18.54 8.07 -12.14
CA TYR A 50 -19.49 7.02 -12.51
C TYR A 50 -19.12 5.72 -11.78
N GLN A 51 -20.04 5.25 -10.92
CA GLN A 51 -19.92 4.03 -10.10
C GLN A 51 -18.66 3.96 -9.23
N ARG A 52 -18.10 5.12 -8.82
CA ARG A 52 -16.93 5.13 -7.94
C ARG A 52 -16.82 6.38 -7.08
N LEU A 53 -16.21 6.20 -5.92
CA LEU A 53 -15.66 7.25 -5.07
C LEU A 53 -14.19 7.43 -5.42
N ARG A 54 -13.70 8.67 -5.39
CA ARG A 54 -12.28 8.97 -5.66
C ARG A 54 -11.77 9.94 -4.62
N ALA A 55 -10.55 9.72 -4.14
CA ALA A 55 -9.83 10.69 -3.33
C ALA A 55 -8.39 10.85 -3.81
N ASP A 56 -7.84 12.05 -3.65
CA ASP A 56 -6.45 12.35 -3.99
C ASP A 56 -5.86 13.45 -3.08
N ASP A 57 -4.56 13.67 -3.21
CA ASP A 57 -3.79 14.60 -2.40
C ASP A 57 -3.76 16.04 -2.94
N THR A 58 -4.59 16.36 -3.94
CA THR A 58 -4.72 17.73 -4.45
C THR A 58 -5.55 18.59 -3.50
N GLU A 59 -5.17 19.87 -3.35
CA GLU A 59 -6.00 20.83 -2.63
C GLU A 59 -7.36 20.98 -3.33
N HIS A 60 -8.43 21.23 -2.56
CA HIS A 60 -9.81 21.23 -3.06
C HIS A 60 -10.05 22.16 -4.28
N ASN A 61 -9.26 23.24 -4.40
CA ASN A 61 -9.36 24.22 -5.48
C ASN A 61 -8.21 24.15 -6.51
N ALA A 62 -7.33 23.15 -6.43
CA ALA A 62 -6.21 23.03 -7.35
C ALA A 62 -6.63 22.34 -8.65
N THR A 63 -6.20 22.90 -9.78
CA THR A 63 -6.22 22.23 -11.10
C THR A 63 -5.02 21.31 -11.32
N GLU A 64 -4.23 21.10 -10.27
CA GLU A 64 -3.00 20.33 -10.32
C GLU A 64 -3.29 18.83 -10.40
N THR A 65 -2.36 18.09 -11.01
CA THR A 65 -2.41 16.64 -11.03
C THR A 65 -2.01 16.11 -9.65
N PRO A 66 -2.68 15.06 -9.11
CA PRO A 66 -2.25 14.41 -7.87
C PRO A 66 -0.78 14.05 -7.92
N TYR A 67 -0.05 14.36 -6.84
CA TYR A 67 1.40 14.24 -6.81
C TYR A 67 1.86 13.01 -6.04
N GLY A 68 1.22 12.75 -4.90
CA GLY A 68 1.64 11.78 -3.90
C GLY A 68 0.70 10.58 -3.78
N ALA A 69 -0.62 10.79 -3.94
CA ALA A 69 -1.57 9.69 -3.82
C ALA A 69 -2.91 9.93 -4.51
N VAL A 70 -3.50 8.84 -5.03
CA VAL A 70 -4.87 8.81 -5.55
C VAL A 70 -5.48 7.44 -5.29
N THR A 71 -6.77 7.39 -5.02
CA THR A 71 -7.54 6.14 -4.90
C THR A 71 -8.84 6.24 -5.69
N GLU A 72 -9.25 5.11 -6.27
CA GLU A 72 -10.57 4.91 -6.86
C GLU A 72 -11.21 3.68 -6.21
N LEU A 73 -12.42 3.86 -5.67
CA LEU A 73 -13.17 2.85 -4.93
C LEU A 73 -14.52 2.65 -5.63
N HIS A 74 -14.72 1.49 -6.24
CA HIS A 74 -15.90 1.17 -7.04
C HIS A 74 -17.05 0.68 -6.15
N THR A 75 -18.28 0.87 -6.64
CA THR A 75 -19.50 0.49 -5.90
C THR A 75 -19.64 -1.01 -5.68
N ASP A 76 -18.95 -1.84 -6.46
CA ASP A 76 -18.94 -3.30 -6.33
C ASP A 76 -17.92 -3.82 -5.30
N GLY A 77 -17.16 -2.92 -4.67
CA GLY A 77 -16.09 -3.25 -3.73
C GLY A 77 -14.71 -3.36 -4.36
N ALA A 78 -14.59 -3.33 -5.69
CA ALA A 78 -13.29 -3.23 -6.34
C ALA A 78 -12.66 -1.86 -6.08
N GLY A 79 -11.34 -1.79 -6.15
CA GLY A 79 -10.65 -0.52 -5.98
C GLY A 79 -9.18 -0.58 -6.30
N ALA A 80 -8.59 0.60 -6.46
CA ALA A 80 -7.17 0.76 -6.61
C ALA A 80 -6.68 2.01 -5.91
N VAL A 81 -5.49 1.91 -5.32
CA VAL A 81 -4.76 3.03 -4.75
C VAL A 81 -3.38 3.13 -5.40
N ALA A 82 -3.01 4.33 -5.80
CA ALA A 82 -1.69 4.66 -6.29
C ALA A 82 -1.01 5.57 -5.29
N VAL A 83 0.17 5.16 -4.83
CA VAL A 83 1.01 5.91 -3.89
C VAL A 83 2.37 6.14 -4.51
N ARG A 84 2.84 7.39 -4.49
CA ARG A 84 4.21 7.71 -4.81
C ARG A 84 5.12 7.24 -3.68
N LEU A 85 6.08 6.38 -4.03
CA LEU A 85 7.11 5.95 -3.10
C LEU A 85 8.15 7.07 -2.99
N PHE A 86 8.61 7.33 -1.76
CA PHE A 86 9.58 8.38 -1.48
C PHE A 86 10.90 8.10 -2.20
N VAL A 87 11.49 9.17 -2.76
CA VAL A 87 12.82 9.18 -3.35
C VAL A 87 13.62 10.21 -2.55
N PRO A 88 14.75 9.81 -1.91
CA PRO A 88 15.59 10.77 -1.20
C PRO A 88 16.10 11.89 -2.11
N ASP A 89 16.26 13.09 -1.56
CA ASP A 89 16.87 14.21 -2.27
C ASP A 89 18.30 13.86 -2.72
N GLY A 90 18.64 14.23 -3.95
CA GLY A 90 19.95 13.93 -4.54
C GLY A 90 20.14 12.49 -5.04
N ALA A 91 19.08 11.68 -5.07
CA ALA A 91 19.12 10.36 -5.72
C ALA A 91 19.48 10.49 -7.22
N ASP A 92 20.19 9.49 -7.73
CA ASP A 92 20.47 9.38 -9.17
C ASP A 92 19.14 9.33 -9.94
N PRO A 93 18.86 10.31 -10.82
CA PRO A 93 17.60 10.37 -11.54
C PRO A 93 17.44 9.20 -12.54
N THR A 94 18.53 8.50 -12.87
CA THR A 94 18.53 7.39 -13.82
C THR A 94 18.22 6.03 -13.18
N VAL A 95 18.54 5.86 -11.89
CA VAL A 95 18.30 4.64 -11.13
C VAL A 95 17.68 4.96 -9.78
N LEU A 96 16.39 4.66 -9.63
CA LEU A 96 15.71 4.84 -8.35
C LEU A 96 15.81 3.60 -7.48
N VAL A 97 16.31 3.78 -6.26
CA VAL A 97 16.26 2.75 -5.22
C VAL A 97 14.89 2.82 -4.54
N LEU A 98 14.23 1.67 -4.43
CA LEU A 98 12.96 1.48 -3.74
C LEU A 98 13.25 0.92 -2.35
N SER A 99 12.76 1.59 -1.31
CA SER A 99 12.86 1.09 0.07
C SER A 99 12.03 -0.18 0.24
N ASP A 100 12.72 -1.27 0.59
CA ASP A 100 12.11 -2.54 0.98
C ASP A 100 11.09 -2.37 2.12
N GLU A 101 11.41 -1.55 3.12
CA GLU A 101 10.51 -1.15 4.22
C GLU A 101 9.28 -0.36 3.72
N LEU A 102 9.45 0.65 2.84
CA LEU A 102 8.30 1.38 2.28
C LEU A 102 7.41 0.48 1.44
N LEU A 103 8.00 -0.43 0.66
CA LEU A 103 7.25 -1.37 -0.13
C LEU A 103 6.37 -2.24 0.77
N ALA A 104 6.94 -2.82 1.82
CA ALA A 104 6.20 -3.65 2.78
C ALA A 104 5.03 -2.87 3.41
N GLU A 105 5.33 -1.69 3.95
CA GLU A 105 4.35 -0.86 4.66
C GLU A 105 3.24 -0.35 3.72
N THR A 106 3.60 0.20 2.55
CA THR A 106 2.61 0.73 1.61
C THR A 106 1.76 -0.38 1.01
N ILE A 107 2.29 -1.59 0.78
CA ILE A 107 1.47 -2.74 0.35
C ILE A 107 0.44 -3.07 1.44
N ALA A 108 0.89 -3.30 2.67
CA ALA A 108 0.02 -3.68 3.78
C ALA A 108 -1.07 -2.62 4.04
N TRP A 109 -0.70 -1.35 4.13
CA TRP A 109 -1.66 -0.24 4.25
C TRP A 109 -2.67 -0.23 3.09
N SER A 110 -2.21 -0.38 1.85
CA SER A 110 -3.10 -0.35 0.68
C SER A 110 -4.10 -1.50 0.69
N LEU A 111 -3.66 -2.70 1.08
CA LEU A 111 -4.53 -3.87 1.19
C LEU A 111 -5.64 -3.64 2.22
N GLN A 112 -5.27 -3.18 3.42
CA GLN A 112 -6.24 -2.88 4.47
C GLN A 112 -7.22 -1.79 4.02
N TYR A 113 -6.71 -0.69 3.46
CA TYR A 113 -7.54 0.43 2.99
C TYR A 113 -8.58 -0.01 1.95
N LEU A 114 -8.15 -0.77 0.95
CA LEU A 114 -9.04 -1.29 -0.10
C LEU A 114 -10.02 -2.33 0.45
N ALA A 115 -9.57 -3.21 1.35
CA ALA A 115 -10.42 -4.24 1.93
C ALA A 115 -11.48 -3.68 2.89
N VAL A 116 -11.17 -2.64 3.67
CA VAL A 116 -12.16 -1.93 4.49
C VAL A 116 -13.25 -1.33 3.62
N HIS A 117 -12.92 -0.77 2.46
CA HIS A 117 -13.96 -0.35 1.49
C HIS A 117 -14.78 -1.53 0.97
N ALA A 118 -14.11 -2.58 0.48
CA ALA A 118 -14.78 -3.75 -0.06
C ALA A 118 -15.73 -4.38 0.96
N HIS A 119 -15.26 -4.60 2.19
CA HIS A 119 -15.97 -5.29 3.25
C HIS A 119 -17.05 -4.41 3.90
N GLU A 120 -16.68 -3.23 4.40
CA GLU A 120 -17.56 -2.44 5.27
C GLU A 120 -18.53 -1.55 4.49
N ARG A 121 -18.09 -1.03 3.33
CA ARG A 121 -18.92 -0.12 2.53
C ARG A 121 -19.70 -0.88 1.48
N ALA A 122 -19.01 -1.69 0.68
CA ALA A 122 -19.62 -2.41 -0.44
C ALA A 122 -20.27 -3.72 -0.05
N TYR A 123 -19.97 -4.27 1.13
CA TYR A 123 -20.43 -5.61 1.54
C TYR A 123 -20.00 -6.70 0.54
N ALA A 124 -18.86 -6.51 -0.11
CA ALA A 124 -18.20 -7.56 -0.88
C ALA A 124 -17.58 -8.59 0.07
N ASP A 125 -17.54 -9.85 -0.35
CA ASP A 125 -17.17 -10.97 0.52
C ASP A 125 -16.31 -12.02 -0.21
N GLY A 126 -15.80 -12.99 0.55
CA GLY A 126 -14.98 -14.07 0.06
C GLY A 126 -13.57 -13.64 -0.32
N MET A 127 -13.01 -14.29 -1.34
CA MET A 127 -11.66 -14.01 -1.81
C MET A 127 -11.64 -12.76 -2.69
N ALA A 128 -10.51 -12.06 -2.68
CA ALA A 128 -10.18 -11.05 -3.68
C ALA A 128 -8.85 -11.38 -4.34
N GLU A 129 -8.76 -11.10 -5.65
CA GLU A 129 -7.46 -10.96 -6.30
C GLU A 129 -6.89 -9.60 -5.92
N VAL A 130 -5.68 -9.60 -5.36
CA VAL A 130 -4.93 -8.38 -5.06
C VAL A 130 -3.70 -8.29 -5.94
N ARG A 131 -3.48 -7.12 -6.55
CA ARG A 131 -2.41 -6.88 -7.51
C ARG A 131 -1.54 -5.73 -7.06
N VAL A 132 -0.23 -5.85 -7.23
CA VAL A 132 0.72 -4.78 -6.99
C VAL A 132 1.56 -4.54 -8.23
N SER A 133 1.72 -3.28 -8.61
CA SER A 133 2.62 -2.87 -9.68
C SER A 133 3.47 -1.67 -9.29
N VAL A 134 4.75 -1.71 -9.66
CA VAL A 134 5.64 -0.56 -9.58
C VAL A 134 5.74 0.06 -10.96
N ARG A 135 5.43 1.36 -11.04
CA ARG A 135 5.52 2.16 -12.27
C ARG A 135 6.59 3.23 -12.07
N PRO A 136 7.75 3.11 -12.71
CA PRO A 136 8.75 4.16 -12.72
C PRO A 136 8.18 5.42 -13.38
N ALA A 137 8.62 6.60 -12.94
CA ALA A 137 8.30 7.84 -13.62
C ALA A 137 8.97 7.87 -15.01
N VAL A 138 8.43 8.66 -15.95
CA VAL A 138 8.88 8.68 -17.36
C VAL A 138 10.39 8.94 -17.53
N HIS A 139 10.99 9.70 -16.60
CA HIS A 139 12.42 10.05 -16.63
C HIS A 139 13.32 9.04 -15.92
N VAL A 140 12.75 7.99 -15.29
CA VAL A 140 13.50 6.99 -14.52
C VAL A 140 13.85 5.83 -15.45
N GLY A 141 15.14 5.64 -15.71
CA GLY A 141 15.62 4.59 -16.60
C GLY A 141 15.47 3.18 -16.02
N SER A 142 15.62 3.04 -14.70
CA SER A 142 15.37 1.78 -14.00
C SER A 142 15.11 1.97 -12.50
N THR A 143 14.51 0.96 -11.88
CA THR A 143 14.37 0.85 -10.43
C THR A 143 15.16 -0.35 -9.91
N VAL A 144 15.48 -0.31 -8.62
CA VAL A 144 16.08 -1.43 -7.88
C VAL A 144 15.59 -1.41 -6.44
N ILE A 145 15.51 -2.55 -5.76
CA ILE A 145 15.16 -2.57 -4.33
C ILE A 145 16.43 -2.39 -3.50
N GLY A 146 16.31 -1.70 -2.37
CA GLY A 146 17.39 -1.52 -1.42
C GLY A 146 16.88 -1.15 -0.02
N ASN A 147 17.81 -1.09 0.92
CA ASN A 147 17.55 -0.67 2.30
C ASN A 147 18.50 0.48 2.70
N TRP A 148 18.07 1.30 3.66
CA TRP A 148 18.82 2.49 4.12
C TRP A 148 19.37 2.35 5.53
N ARG A 149 19.44 1.12 6.06
CA ARG A 149 19.75 0.87 7.48
C ARG A 149 21.15 1.36 7.89
N ALA A 150 22.07 1.45 6.94
CA ALA A 150 23.45 1.92 7.15
C ALA A 150 23.68 3.39 6.71
N GLY A 151 22.62 4.17 6.50
CA GLY A 151 22.70 5.59 6.08
C GLY A 151 22.95 5.80 4.57
N ASN A 152 23.46 4.79 3.86
CA ASN A 152 23.52 4.73 2.40
C ASN A 152 22.61 3.60 1.89
N PRO A 153 22.05 3.72 0.66
CA PRO A 153 21.25 2.65 0.08
C PRO A 153 22.13 1.42 -0.19
N ALA A 154 21.93 0.37 0.60
CA ALA A 154 22.43 -0.96 0.30
C ALA A 154 21.49 -1.60 -0.71
N VAL A 155 21.95 -1.65 -1.97
CA VAL A 155 21.22 -2.22 -3.09
C VAL A 155 21.70 -3.65 -3.33
N ALA A 156 20.76 -4.58 -3.45
CA ALA A 156 21.02 -5.92 -3.94
C ALA A 156 20.03 -6.26 -5.06
N GLY A 157 20.26 -7.38 -5.75
CA GLY A 157 19.38 -7.81 -6.83
C GLY A 157 19.61 -7.09 -8.18
N ARG A 158 18.63 -7.19 -9.07
CA ARG A 158 18.68 -6.71 -10.46
C ARG A 158 17.89 -5.42 -10.64
N ARG A 159 18.38 -4.56 -11.54
CA ARG A 159 17.68 -3.35 -11.98
C ARG A 159 16.60 -3.69 -13.00
N LEU A 160 15.44 -3.04 -12.91
CA LEU A 160 14.33 -3.22 -13.85
C LEU A 160 13.91 -1.88 -14.45
N SER A 161 13.82 -1.80 -15.78
CA SER A 161 13.19 -0.67 -16.47
C SER A 161 11.67 -0.80 -16.54
N SER A 162 11.16 -2.03 -16.51
CA SER A 162 9.74 -2.35 -16.50
C SER A 162 9.44 -3.39 -15.43
N PRO A 163 9.17 -2.97 -14.18
CA PRO A 163 8.80 -3.90 -13.11
C PRO A 163 7.49 -4.62 -13.44
N PRO A 164 7.40 -5.94 -13.20
CA PRO A 164 6.18 -6.68 -13.46
C PRO A 164 5.06 -6.28 -12.49
N THR A 165 3.83 -6.67 -12.86
CA THR A 165 2.71 -6.71 -11.93
C THR A 165 2.68 -8.08 -11.28
N VAL A 166 2.57 -8.13 -9.96
CA VAL A 166 2.44 -9.38 -9.20
C VAL A 166 1.06 -9.44 -8.57
N SER A 167 0.56 -10.64 -8.29
CA SER A 167 -0.73 -10.83 -7.67
C SER A 167 -0.75 -12.02 -6.70
N THR A 168 -1.71 -12.01 -5.79
CA THR A 168 -2.09 -13.14 -4.93
C THR A 168 -3.59 -13.06 -4.68
N PHE A 169 -4.14 -14.11 -4.08
CA PHE A 169 -5.49 -14.09 -3.50
C PHE A 169 -5.40 -13.95 -1.98
N ALA A 170 -6.42 -13.32 -1.38
CA ALA A 170 -6.61 -13.21 0.08
C ALA A 170 -8.10 -13.06 0.40
N GLN A 171 -8.51 -13.45 1.62
CA GLN A 171 -9.86 -13.23 2.13
C GLN A 171 -10.07 -11.75 2.44
N ILE A 172 -11.18 -11.17 1.97
CA ILE A 172 -11.49 -9.75 2.16
C ILE A 172 -11.61 -9.41 3.65
N GLY A 173 -12.27 -10.27 4.44
CA GLY A 173 -12.39 -10.09 5.89
C GLY A 173 -11.04 -10.02 6.60
N ASP A 174 -10.15 -10.98 6.33
CA ASP A 174 -8.79 -11.01 6.90
C ASP A 174 -7.98 -9.74 6.56
N LEU A 175 -8.14 -9.23 5.33
CA LEU A 175 -7.49 -7.98 4.90
C LEU A 175 -8.06 -6.77 5.64
N ALA A 176 -9.39 -6.70 5.81
CA ALA A 176 -10.08 -5.59 6.45
C ALA A 176 -9.78 -5.49 7.95
N GLU A 177 -9.65 -6.63 8.64
CA GLU A 177 -9.26 -6.69 10.06
C GLU A 177 -7.87 -6.08 10.33
N GLY A 178 -7.00 -6.04 9.31
CA GLY A 178 -5.64 -5.51 9.41
C GLY A 178 -4.69 -6.36 10.26
N GLY A 179 -5.08 -7.60 10.61
CA GLY A 179 -4.31 -8.50 11.44
C GLY A 179 -3.33 -9.38 10.66
N VAL A 180 -3.08 -10.57 11.20
CA VAL A 180 -2.12 -11.57 10.66
C VAL A 180 -2.40 -11.92 9.20
N GLY A 181 -3.67 -12.13 8.82
CA GLY A 181 -4.04 -12.50 7.45
C GLY A 181 -3.69 -11.41 6.43
N MET A 182 -3.88 -10.14 6.80
CA MET A 182 -3.47 -8.98 6.00
C MET A 182 -1.95 -8.93 5.81
N VAL A 183 -1.19 -9.13 6.89
CA VAL A 183 0.29 -9.14 6.84
C VAL A 183 0.82 -10.29 6.01
N ALA A 184 0.22 -11.49 6.11
CA ALA A 184 0.59 -12.64 5.31
C ALA A 184 0.34 -12.40 3.81
N ALA A 185 -0.77 -11.76 3.44
CA ALA A 185 -1.05 -11.37 2.07
C ALA A 185 -0.05 -10.31 1.55
N ALA A 186 0.28 -9.32 2.38
CA ALA A 186 1.30 -8.33 2.08
C ALA A 186 2.68 -8.99 1.87
N ALA A 187 3.06 -9.95 2.72
CA ALA A 187 4.31 -10.71 2.60
C ALA A 187 4.39 -11.44 1.25
N ARG A 188 3.33 -12.17 0.84
CA ARG A 188 3.30 -12.86 -0.46
C ARG A 188 3.55 -11.90 -1.63
N LEU A 189 2.89 -10.74 -1.65
CA LEU A 189 3.08 -9.72 -2.69
C LEU A 189 4.47 -9.08 -2.63
N HIS A 190 4.97 -8.83 -1.43
CA HIS A 190 6.28 -8.22 -1.19
C HIS A 190 7.42 -9.15 -1.63
N HIS A 191 7.35 -10.43 -1.29
CA HIS A 191 8.27 -11.46 -1.78
C HIS A 191 8.18 -11.62 -3.29
N ALA A 192 6.98 -11.67 -3.88
CA ALA A 192 6.80 -11.79 -5.33
C ALA A 192 7.43 -10.59 -6.08
N LEU A 193 7.30 -9.38 -5.55
CA LEU A 193 8.05 -8.22 -6.06
C LEU A 193 9.55 -8.43 -5.86
N GLY A 194 10.00 -8.86 -4.68
CA GLY A 194 11.40 -9.20 -4.41
C GLY A 194 12.00 -10.16 -5.45
N HIS A 195 11.29 -11.25 -5.79
CA HIS A 195 11.69 -12.20 -6.84
C HIS A 195 11.86 -11.52 -8.19
N ALA A 196 10.97 -10.59 -8.53
CA ALA A 196 11.11 -9.80 -9.73
C ALA A 196 12.36 -8.92 -9.72
N TYR A 197 12.86 -8.51 -8.57
CA TYR A 197 14.15 -7.81 -8.43
C TYR A 197 15.31 -8.75 -8.08
N GLY A 198 15.15 -10.06 -8.13
CA GLY A 198 16.22 -11.04 -7.87
C GLY A 198 16.56 -11.24 -6.39
N TYR A 199 15.68 -10.85 -5.48
CA TYR A 199 15.76 -11.22 -4.06
C TYR A 199 15.05 -12.56 -3.86
N PRO A 200 15.62 -13.53 -3.12
CA PRO A 200 14.90 -14.75 -2.76
C PRO A 200 13.76 -14.42 -1.79
N GLU A 201 14.02 -13.58 -0.78
CA GLU A 201 13.05 -13.11 0.19
C GLU A 201 13.39 -11.67 0.59
N LEU A 202 12.36 -10.86 0.89
CA LEU A 202 12.52 -9.56 1.50
C LEU A 202 12.17 -9.70 2.99
N PRO A 203 13.02 -9.21 3.90
CA PRO A 203 13.00 -9.72 5.27
C PRO A 203 12.04 -8.97 6.21
N GLN A 204 11.21 -8.04 5.72
CA GLN A 204 10.36 -7.19 6.56
C GLN A 204 9.20 -7.93 7.21
N LEU A 205 8.62 -8.87 6.46
CA LEU A 205 7.37 -9.56 6.76
C LEU A 205 7.61 -11.06 6.70
N THR A 206 6.96 -11.82 7.59
CA THR A 206 6.94 -13.28 7.49
C THR A 206 5.73 -13.74 6.68
N LEU A 207 5.85 -14.87 5.98
CA LEU A 207 4.73 -15.47 5.24
C LEU A 207 3.55 -15.86 6.15
N ASP A 208 3.82 -16.11 7.43
CA ASP A 208 2.81 -16.41 8.46
C ASP A 208 2.18 -15.15 9.08
N GLY A 209 2.51 -13.96 8.58
CA GLY A 209 1.83 -12.71 8.95
C GLY A 209 2.41 -11.98 10.16
N GLY A 210 3.75 -11.98 10.31
CA GLY A 210 4.47 -11.22 11.34
C GLY A 210 5.38 -10.12 10.79
N LEU A 211 5.83 -9.25 11.68
CA LEU A 211 6.81 -8.20 11.40
C LEU A 211 8.20 -8.62 11.92
N VAL A 212 9.21 -8.68 11.06
CA VAL A 212 10.58 -9.03 11.48
C VAL A 212 11.32 -7.77 11.93
N TRP A 213 11.45 -7.62 13.24
CA TRP A 213 11.78 -6.36 13.89
C TRP A 213 13.16 -5.80 13.56
N ALA A 214 14.13 -6.69 13.31
CA ALA A 214 15.50 -6.34 12.96
C ALA A 214 15.61 -5.60 11.61
N PHE A 215 14.61 -5.72 10.73
CA PHE A 215 14.66 -5.20 9.37
C PHE A 215 13.90 -3.87 9.18
N TRP A 216 13.39 -3.29 10.27
CA TRP A 216 12.70 -2.00 10.30
C TRP A 216 13.52 -0.90 10.99
N GLN A 217 13.59 0.28 10.39
CA GLN A 217 14.31 1.44 10.93
C GLN A 217 13.52 2.19 12.01
N GLY A 218 14.26 2.79 12.96
CA GLY A 218 13.74 3.30 14.24
C GLY A 218 12.50 4.21 14.16
N ALA A 219 12.42 5.11 13.18
CA ALA A 219 11.27 6.00 13.06
C ALA A 219 9.97 5.27 12.66
N ARG A 220 10.05 4.30 11.73
CA ARG A 220 8.91 3.46 11.31
C ARG A 220 8.60 2.39 12.33
N ARG A 221 9.65 1.83 12.93
CA ARG A 221 9.57 0.84 14.00
C ARG A 221 8.66 1.31 15.14
N ALA A 222 8.76 2.57 15.58
CA ALA A 222 7.88 3.07 16.63
C ALA A 222 6.38 3.03 16.25
N ALA A 223 6.02 3.53 15.05
CA ALA A 223 4.64 3.55 14.57
C ALA A 223 4.08 2.13 14.33
N LEU A 224 4.89 1.25 13.74
CA LEU A 224 4.53 -0.14 13.50
C LEU A 224 4.33 -0.92 14.80
N LYS A 225 5.03 -0.56 15.89
CA LYS A 225 4.86 -1.23 17.18
C LYS A 225 3.45 -1.07 17.70
N ASP A 226 2.97 0.17 17.75
CA ASP A 226 1.68 0.52 18.33
C ASP A 226 0.56 -0.11 17.48
N TRP A 227 0.68 0.02 16.15
CA TRP A 227 -0.23 -0.62 15.20
C TRP A 227 -0.26 -2.16 15.33
N ALA A 228 0.90 -2.81 15.42
CA ALA A 228 0.97 -4.27 15.52
C ALA A 228 0.33 -4.78 16.83
N GLN A 229 0.46 -4.01 17.93
CA GLN A 229 -0.20 -4.33 19.19
C GLN A 229 -1.73 -4.21 19.09
N GLU A 230 -2.22 -3.14 18.46
CA GLU A 230 -3.66 -2.92 18.24
C GLU A 230 -4.28 -4.04 17.39
N HIS A 231 -3.60 -4.45 16.32
CA HIS A 231 -4.09 -5.46 15.38
C HIS A 231 -3.62 -6.89 15.68
N ARG A 232 -2.97 -7.12 16.83
CA ARG A 232 -2.46 -8.44 17.28
C ARG A 232 -1.53 -9.12 16.26
N VAL A 233 -0.73 -8.33 15.55
CA VAL A 233 0.29 -8.83 14.63
C VAL A 233 1.55 -9.19 15.42
N PRO A 234 2.10 -10.40 15.26
CA PRO A 234 3.31 -10.81 15.96
C PRO A 234 4.53 -10.01 15.47
N ILE A 235 5.32 -9.53 16.42
CA ILE A 235 6.65 -8.96 16.17
C ILE A 235 7.66 -10.07 16.48
N VAL A 236 8.47 -10.44 15.49
CA VAL A 236 9.48 -11.49 15.62
C VAL A 236 10.89 -10.90 15.57
N ASP A 237 11.76 -11.42 16.43
CA ASP A 237 13.19 -11.13 16.42
C ASP A 237 13.91 -12.26 15.66
N GLU A 238 13.64 -12.43 14.36
CA GLU A 238 14.41 -13.40 13.57
C GLU A 238 15.71 -12.76 13.05
N GLY A 239 16.81 -13.45 13.33
CA GLY A 239 18.16 -13.23 12.82
C GLY A 239 18.85 -14.56 12.60
#